data_AF-A0A7C1MYP9-F1
#
_entry.id   AF-A0A7C1MYP9-F1
#
_cell.length_a   1.000
_cell.length_b   1.000
_cell.length_c   1.000
_cell.angle_alpha   90.00
_cell.angle_beta   90.00
_cell.angle_gamma   90.00
#
_symmetry.space_group_name_H-M   'P 1'
#
loop_
_entity.id
_entity.type
_entity.pdbx_description
1 polymer ?
#
loop_
_entity_poly.entity_id
_entity_poly.type
_entity_poly.pdbx_seq_one_letter_code
_entity_poly.pdbx_strand_id
1 'polypeptide(L)'
;MDNYYVGLMSGTSLDAIDAVLLRIEDNGGIEVVSLINTPFPDHISGLLRDMIASKTESLHELCSLDTELGEIYAAITLDLISKSGYKPGDIRAI
;
A
#
# COMPACT_ATOMS: atom_id res chain seq x y z
N MET A 1 -5.56 -24.41 -5.34
CA MET A 1 -4.67 -23.45 -6.05
C MET A 1 -4.41 -22.38 -5.01
N ASP A 2 -3.16 -22.13 -4.62
CA ASP A 2 -2.92 -21.22 -3.49
C ASP A 2 -3.35 -19.80 -3.89
N ASN A 3 -4.27 -19.20 -3.12
CA ASN A 3 -4.79 -17.88 -3.41
C ASN A 3 -4.04 -16.84 -2.56
N TYR A 4 -2.98 -16.28 -3.13
CA TYR A 4 -2.22 -15.20 -2.50
C TYR A 4 -2.76 -13.82 -2.87
N TYR A 5 -2.92 -12.96 -1.87
CA TYR A 5 -3.42 -11.60 -2.02
C TYR A 5 -2.56 -10.63 -1.23
N VAL A 6 -2.34 -9.44 -1.78
CA VAL A 6 -1.79 -8.34 -1.02
C VAL A 6 -2.94 -7.51 -0.46
N GLY A 7 -2.80 -6.99 0.75
CA GLY A 7 -3.66 -5.95 1.28
C GLY A 7 -2.82 -4.72 1.59
N LEU A 8 -3.28 -3.54 1.18
CA LEU A 8 -2.66 -2.25 1.45
C LEU A 8 -3.59 -1.37 2.27
N MET A 9 -3.05 -0.69 3.28
CA MET A 9 -3.81 0.27 4.08
C MET A 9 -2.92 1.41 4.55
N SER A 10 -3.41 2.64 4.46
CA SER A 10 -2.85 3.79 5.16
C SER A 10 -3.92 4.47 5.99
N GLY A 11 -3.71 4.57 7.29
CA GLY A 11 -4.64 5.25 8.18
C GLY A 11 -4.66 6.76 7.97
N THR A 12 -5.71 7.41 8.45
CA THR A 12 -5.84 8.89 8.39
C THR A 12 -4.84 9.64 9.28
N SER A 13 -4.05 8.92 10.09
CA SER A 13 -2.96 9.52 10.87
C SER A 13 -1.73 9.90 10.03
N LEU A 14 -1.62 9.32 8.82
CA LEU A 14 -0.52 9.57 7.87
C LEU A 14 0.86 9.18 8.44
N ASP A 15 0.92 8.19 9.32
CA ASP A 15 2.17 7.73 9.94
C ASP A 15 2.91 6.74 9.04
N ALA A 16 2.19 5.76 8.50
CA ALA A 16 2.76 4.68 7.71
C ALA A 16 1.74 4.06 6.75
N ILE A 17 2.27 3.32 5.79
CA ILE A 17 1.56 2.42 4.89
C ILE A 17 1.83 0.98 5.37
N ASP A 18 0.76 0.27 5.68
CA ASP A 18 0.76 -1.14 6.00
C ASP A 18 0.54 -1.97 4.73
N ALA A 19 1.34 -3.01 4.55
CA ALA A 19 1.18 -3.98 3.49
C ALA A 19 1.28 -5.41 4.05
N VAL A 20 0.33 -6.26 3.67
CA VAL A 20 0.24 -7.66 4.12
C VAL A 20 0.11 -8.60 2.93
N LEU A 21 0.83 -9.72 2.96
CA LEU A 21 0.63 -10.83 2.05
C LEU A 21 -0.18 -11.91 2.77
N LEU A 22 -1.34 -12.24 2.23
CA LEU A 22 -2.27 -13.22 2.76
C LEU A 22 -2.34 -14.45 1.87
N ARG A 23 -2.51 -15.62 2.48
CA ARG A 23 -2.93 -16.85 1.82
C ARG A 23 -4.36 -17.14 2.23
N ILE A 24 -5.28 -17.19 1.26
CA ILE A 24 -6.68 -17.56 1.48
C ILE A 24 -6.88 -18.99 0.99
N GLU A 25 -7.17 -19.88 1.93
CA GLU A 25 -7.42 -21.29 1.68
C GLU A 25 -8.85 -21.54 1.15
N ASP A 26 -9.04 -22.62 0.40
CA ASP A 26 -10.35 -22.96 -0.20
C ASP A 26 -11.44 -23.23 0.87
N ASN A 27 -11.06 -23.52 2.11
CA ASN A 27 -11.95 -23.69 3.26
C ASN A 27 -12.33 -22.36 3.96
N GLY A 28 -11.83 -21.21 3.47
CA GLY A 28 -12.03 -19.88 4.05
C GLY A 28 -11.00 -19.49 5.12
N GLY A 29 -10.00 -20.33 5.40
CA GLY A 29 -8.87 -20.02 6.28
C GLY A 29 -8.02 -18.88 5.72
N ILE A 30 -7.50 -18.03 6.60
CA ILE A 30 -6.64 -16.90 6.26
C ILE A 30 -5.34 -17.03 7.04
N GLU A 31 -4.23 -16.97 6.34
CA GLU A 31 -2.88 -16.92 6.92
C GLU A 31 -2.17 -15.64 6.50
N VAL A 32 -1.52 -14.98 7.45
CA VAL A 32 -0.59 -13.87 7.19
C VAL A 32 0.79 -14.45 6.87
N VAL A 33 1.19 -14.34 5.61
CA VAL A 33 2.46 -14.87 5.09
C VAL A 33 3.61 -13.89 5.35
N SER A 34 3.35 -12.60 5.14
CA SER A 34 4.33 -11.53 5.36
C SER A 34 3.62 -10.22 5.65
N LEU A 35 4.30 -9.33 6.37
CA LEU A 35 3.79 -8.00 6.71
C LEU A 35 4.96 -7.02 6.76
N ILE A 36 4.74 -5.83 6.22
CA ILE A 36 5.62 -4.69 6.36
C ILE A 36 4.82 -3.45 6.76
N ASN A 37 5.45 -2.59 7.55
CA ASN A 37 4.98 -1.26 7.90
C ASN A 37 6.04 -0.27 7.43
N THR A 38 5.66 0.63 6.53
CA THR A 38 6.60 1.58 5.89
C THR A 38 6.16 3.00 6.21
N PRO A 39 6.97 3.81 6.92
CA PRO A 39 6.65 5.21 7.16
C PRO A 39 6.39 5.95 5.85
N PHE A 40 5.44 6.89 5.86
CA PHE A 40 5.29 7.79 4.72
C PHE A 40 6.59 8.56 4.47
N PRO A 41 6.99 8.79 3.21
CA PRO A 41 8.03 9.77 2.92
C PRO A 41 7.63 11.13 3.48
N ASP A 42 8.57 11.84 4.11
CA ASP A 42 8.27 13.09 4.81
C ASP A 42 7.56 14.11 3.92
N HIS A 43 7.98 14.23 2.66
CA HIS A 43 7.37 15.16 1.70
C HIS A 43 5.92 14.81 1.38
N ILE A 44 5.59 13.52 1.28
CA ILE A 44 4.22 13.04 1.03
C ILE A 44 3.32 13.33 2.23
N SER A 45 3.78 12.99 3.43
CA SER A 45 3.00 13.24 4.64
C SER A 45 2.75 14.74 4.86
N GLY A 46 3.73 15.59 4.51
CA GLY A 46 3.58 17.04 4.51
C GLY A 46 2.55 17.53 3.49
N LEU A 47 2.69 17.12 2.23
CA LEU A 47 1.75 17.47 1.15
C LEU A 47 0.32 17.06 1.48
N LEU A 48 0.12 15.84 2.00
CA LEU A 48 -1.20 15.36 2.43
C LEU A 48 -1.78 16.22 3.55
N ARG A 49 -0.99 16.57 4.57
CA ARG A 49 -1.45 17.45 5.67
C ARG A 49 -1.83 18.83 5.15
N ASP A 50 -1.03 19.42 4.27
CA ASP A 50 -1.29 20.73 3.68
C ASP A 50 -2.56 20.70 2.82
N MET A 51 -2.73 19.64 2.02
CA MET A 51 -3.91 19.44 1.18
C MET A 51 -5.20 19.25 2.01
N ILE A 52 -5.12 18.53 3.13
CA ILE A 52 -6.25 18.33 4.06
C ILE A 52 -6.61 19.63 4.78
N ALA A 53 -5.62 20.45 5.12
CA ALA A 53 -5.81 21.71 5.84
C ALA A 53 -6.28 22.85 4.93
N SER A 54 -5.92 22.80 3.66
CA SER A 54 -6.30 23.79 2.65
C SER A 54 -7.80 23.70 2.32
N LYS A 55 -8.32 24.76 1.70
CA LYS A 55 -9.69 24.82 1.15
C LYS A 55 -9.69 25.10 -0.36
N THR A 56 -8.50 25.11 -0.95
CA THR A 56 -8.22 25.53 -2.31
C THR A 56 -7.04 24.72 -2.80
N GLU A 57 -7.31 23.51 -3.27
CA GLU A 57 -6.33 22.64 -3.93
C GLU A 57 -6.67 22.63 -5.42
N SER A 58 -5.64 22.67 -6.28
CA SER A 58 -5.88 22.47 -7.70
C SER A 58 -6.13 20.99 -7.99
N LEU A 59 -6.98 20.70 -8.97
CA LEU A 59 -7.18 19.33 -9.46
C LEU A 59 -5.86 18.71 -9.94
N HIS A 60 -4.95 19.52 -10.46
CA HIS A 60 -3.65 19.06 -10.94
C HIS A 60 -2.76 18.55 -9.79
N GLU A 61 -2.70 19.26 -8.67
CA GLU A 61 -1.95 18.83 -7.49
C GLU A 61 -2.53 17.52 -6.93
N LEU A 62 -3.85 17.41 -6.86
CA LEU A 62 -4.53 16.20 -6.39
C LEU A 62 -4.18 14.99 -7.27
N CYS A 63 -4.29 15.11 -8.60
CA CYS A 63 -3.95 14.03 -9.52
C CYS A 63 -2.45 13.67 -9.50
N SER A 64 -1.58 14.66 -9.29
CA SER A 64 -0.14 14.43 -9.20
C SER A 64 0.21 13.65 -7.93
N LEU A 65 -0.39 14.02 -6.80
CA LEU A 65 -0.21 13.32 -5.53
C LEU A 65 -0.79 11.90 -5.56
N ASP A 66 -1.96 11.71 -6.19
CA ASP A 66 -2.55 10.38 -6.40
C ASP A 66 -1.62 9.45 -7.19
N THR A 67 -1.02 9.97 -8.25
CA THR A 67 -0.03 9.21 -9.06
C THR A 67 1.20 8.86 -8.24
N GLU A 68 1.76 9.82 -7.51
CA GLU A 68 2.95 9.60 -6.69
C GLU A 68 2.69 8.59 -5.56
N LEU A 69 1.52 8.66 -4.92
CA LEU A 69 1.09 7.65 -3.96
C LEU A 69 1.01 6.27 -4.61
N GLY A 70 0.40 6.15 -5.80
CA GLY A 70 0.32 4.89 -6.54
C GLY A 70 1.69 4.23 -6.75
N GLU A 71 2.70 5.00 -7.12
CA GLU A 71 4.08 4.51 -7.26
C GLU A 71 4.68 4.05 -5.92
N ILE A 72 4.40 4.77 -4.82
CA ILE A 72 4.83 4.37 -3.47
C ILE A 72 4.18 3.05 -3.06
N TYR A 73 2.86 2.90 -3.24
CA TYR A 73 2.13 1.66 -2.95
C TYR A 73 2.63 0.49 -3.79
N ALA A 74 2.94 0.73 -5.08
CA ALA A 74 3.53 -0.28 -5.95
C ALA A 74 4.91 -0.73 -5.46
N ALA A 75 5.78 0.22 -5.09
CA ALA A 75 7.11 -0.08 -4.57
C ALA A 75 7.05 -0.90 -3.27
N ILE A 76 6.17 -0.53 -2.33
CA ILE A 76 5.95 -1.25 -1.07
C ILE A 76 5.42 -2.66 -1.35
N THR A 77 4.48 -2.81 -2.28
CA THR A 77 3.95 -4.12 -2.68
C THR A 77 5.05 -5.04 -3.22
N LEU A 78 5.93 -4.51 -4.07
CA LEU A 78 7.05 -5.27 -4.61
C LEU A 78 8.07 -5.66 -3.53
N ASP A 79 8.34 -4.78 -2.56
CA ASP A 79 9.20 -5.08 -1.41
C ASP A 79 8.62 -6.18 -0.52
N LEU A 80 7.31 -6.11 -0.21
CA LEU A 80 6.59 -7.15 0.54
C LEU A 80 6.68 -8.51 -0.17
N ILE A 81 6.37 -8.55 -1.47
CA ILE A 81 6.44 -9.78 -2.28
C ILE A 81 7.86 -10.33 -2.28
N SER A 82 8.86 -9.49 -2.52
CA SER A 82 10.26 -9.91 -2.52
C SER A 82 10.70 -10.49 -1.17
N LYS A 83 10.29 -9.88 -0.05
CA LYS A 83 10.62 -10.35 1.31
C LYS A 83 9.93 -11.65 1.69
N SER A 84 8.78 -11.93 1.08
CA SER A 84 8.01 -13.15 1.31
C SER A 84 8.55 -14.39 0.56
N GLY A 85 9.46 -14.19 -0.41
CA GLY A 85 10.00 -15.27 -1.24
C GLY A 85 9.11 -15.66 -2.44
N TYR A 86 7.98 -14.99 -2.63
CA TYR A 86 7.08 -15.16 -3.77
C TYR A 86 7.43 -14.20 -4.92
N LYS A 87 6.78 -14.39 -6.07
CA LYS A 87 6.91 -13.52 -7.25
C LYS A 87 5.60 -12.79 -7.52
N PRO A 88 5.62 -11.64 -8.22
CA PRO A 88 4.39 -10.94 -8.59
C PRO A 88 3.37 -11.80 -9.36
N GLY A 89 3.83 -12.76 -10.17
CA GLY A 89 2.97 -13.69 -10.89
C GLY A 89 2.25 -14.72 -10.01
N ASP A 90 2.66 -14.87 -8.74
CA ASP A 90 1.99 -15.74 -7.76
C ASP A 90 0.84 -15.00 -7.04
N ILE A 91 0.79 -13.67 -7.15
CA ILE A 91 -0.18 -12.83 -6.46
C ILE A 91 -1.41 -12.65 -7.34
N ARG A 92 -2.58 -13.00 -6.79
CA ARG A 92 -3.84 -12.97 -7.54
C ARG A 92 -4.42 -11.57 -7.64
N ALA A 93 -4.33 -10.77 -6.59
CA ALA A 93 -4.76 -9.38 -6.54
C ALA A 93 -4.13 -8.63 -5.35
N ILE A 94 -4.31 -7.31 -5.38
CA ILE A 94 -4.03 -6.33 -4.32
C ILE A 94 -5.38 -5.77 -3.84
#